data_AF-A0AA39TI72-F1
#
_entry.id   AF-A0AA39TI72-F1
#
_cell.length_a   1.000
_cell.length_b   1.000
_cell.length_c   1.000
_cell.angle_alpha   90.00
_cell.angle_beta   90.00
_cell.angle_gamma   90.00
#
_symmetry.space_group_name_H-M   'P 1'
#
loop_
_entity.id
_entity.type
_entity.pdbx_description
1 polymer ?
#
loop_
_entity_poly.entity_id
_entity_poly.type
_entity_poly.pdbx_seq_one_letter_code
_entity_poly.pdbx_strand_id
1 'polypeptide(L)'
;MYPDWPATDADLVPLPQCIGPKLEPFDFQGPQQIEFLEYIGEGLHAHVFKIRILGQIYALKLFRFVFSDSWYGPPPYTEFDDAHHEVLSALYNYTEPFSSECRAFGRLQEAGHEDLAVKCFGYMLLSEENEAAMMAQFSKDYFDFNGDMNHAGYGNMRSCYPGKNGRDPPIRGIIKEFGVPDETTPKSFRKTRAPKMLRNIKKMQQLGIIHVDPATRQMINSKWSDFSTAITVPHFLTTPELNPHLTPDEISLMELETFKLSMGDYTEFDEHISTWNEWQEVKLSIRAFHNGEGCQIKYGLRDKAAKRRVYTFVDPRKYDWRQGPVSADSPVRRKLRLKPPVWFYECSSDEQTAKLSDPQKLNPAISWGYKEGFIFPRVGINMWDKSPLTLAHPPSYM
;
A
#
# COMPACT_ATOMS: atom_id res chain seq x y z
N MET A 1 19.15 -0.23 5.58
CA MET A 1 17.71 -0.46 5.33
C MET A 1 17.36 -0.16 3.88
N TYR A 2 17.54 1.08 3.44
CA TYR A 2 17.37 1.45 2.03
C TYR A 2 18.50 0.88 1.14
N PRO A 3 18.26 0.76 -0.18
CA PRO A 3 19.31 0.45 -1.15
C PRO A 3 20.48 1.43 -1.05
N ASP A 4 21.70 0.93 -1.22
CA ASP A 4 22.89 1.77 -1.37
C ASP A 4 22.95 2.39 -2.78
N TRP A 5 23.81 3.38 -2.95
CA TRP A 5 24.20 3.86 -4.28
C TRP A 5 24.84 2.72 -5.09
N PRO A 6 24.35 2.44 -6.31
CA PRO A 6 24.97 1.43 -7.16
C PRO A 6 26.35 1.93 -7.62
N ALA A 7 27.36 1.07 -7.54
CA ALA A 7 28.68 1.36 -8.13
C ALA A 7 28.69 1.01 -9.62
N THR A 8 27.86 0.06 -10.03
CA THR A 8 27.67 -0.42 -11.41
C THR A 8 26.22 -0.80 -11.66
N ASP A 9 25.82 -0.93 -12.92
CA ASP A 9 24.48 -1.42 -13.29
C ASP A 9 24.19 -2.82 -12.75
N ALA A 10 25.23 -3.64 -12.51
CA ALA A 10 25.10 -4.97 -11.92
C ALA A 10 24.65 -4.95 -10.45
N ASP A 11 24.78 -3.81 -9.76
CA ASP A 11 24.29 -3.63 -8.40
C ASP A 11 22.77 -3.37 -8.34
N LEU A 12 22.14 -3.07 -9.49
CA LEU A 12 20.69 -2.94 -9.61
C LEU A 12 20.05 -4.31 -9.69
N VAL A 13 19.49 -4.74 -8.56
CA VAL A 13 18.82 -6.04 -8.39
C VAL A 13 17.32 -5.87 -8.13
N PRO A 14 16.47 -6.84 -8.52
CA PRO A 14 15.01 -6.72 -8.32
C PRO A 14 14.65 -6.40 -6.85
N LEU A 15 13.76 -5.44 -6.61
CA LEU A 15 13.39 -4.99 -5.26
C LEU A 15 11.93 -5.32 -4.92
N PRO A 16 11.59 -5.53 -3.64
CA PRO A 16 12.46 -5.52 -2.47
C PRO A 16 13.23 -6.85 -2.25
N GLN A 17 14.24 -6.82 -1.39
CA GLN A 17 15.13 -7.96 -1.11
C GLN A 17 14.56 -8.88 -0.02
N CYS A 18 13.33 -9.35 -0.23
CA CYS A 18 12.68 -10.36 0.62
C CYS A 18 11.97 -11.42 -0.23
N ILE A 19 11.36 -12.41 0.43
CA ILE A 19 10.61 -13.47 -0.26
C ILE A 19 9.35 -12.85 -0.90
N GLY A 20 9.05 -13.29 -2.12
CA GLY A 20 7.84 -12.91 -2.84
C GLY A 20 8.11 -12.06 -4.09
N PRO A 21 7.10 -11.29 -4.54
CA PRO A 21 7.15 -10.55 -5.78
C PRO A 21 8.15 -9.40 -5.69
N LYS A 22 8.82 -9.15 -6.82
CA LYS A 22 9.84 -8.10 -6.96
C LYS A 22 9.59 -7.32 -8.24
N LEU A 23 10.04 -6.09 -8.25
CA LEU A 23 10.03 -5.20 -9.40
C LEU A 23 11.47 -5.07 -9.91
N GLU A 24 11.64 -5.24 -11.21
CA GLU A 24 12.91 -5.06 -11.90
C GLU A 24 13.32 -3.57 -11.97
N PRO A 25 14.62 -3.25 -12.05
CA PRO A 25 15.06 -1.90 -12.36
C PRO A 25 14.59 -1.49 -13.75
N PHE A 26 14.32 -0.20 -13.93
CA PHE A 26 14.03 0.39 -15.23
C PHE A 26 15.31 0.42 -16.09
N ASP A 27 15.20 -0.10 -17.32
CA ASP A 27 16.30 -0.08 -18.29
C ASP A 27 16.37 1.25 -19.04
N PHE A 28 17.39 2.05 -18.73
CA PHE A 28 17.68 3.32 -19.40
C PHE A 28 18.36 3.17 -20.77
N GLN A 29 18.74 1.95 -21.17
CA GLN A 29 19.55 1.67 -22.38
C GLN A 29 20.85 2.47 -22.43
N GLY A 30 21.46 2.68 -21.25
CA GLY A 30 22.63 3.52 -21.06
C GLY A 30 22.56 4.34 -19.77
N PRO A 31 23.33 5.43 -19.66
CA PRO A 31 23.31 6.30 -18.49
C PRO A 31 21.91 6.87 -18.21
N GLN A 32 21.64 7.18 -16.95
CA GLN A 32 20.37 7.76 -16.53
C GLN A 32 20.18 9.19 -17.10
N GLN A 33 19.49 9.29 -18.24
CA GLN A 33 19.14 10.55 -18.89
C GLN A 33 17.65 10.85 -18.73
N ILE A 34 17.33 11.80 -17.86
CA ILE A 34 15.96 12.18 -17.54
C ILE A 34 15.76 13.66 -17.87
N GLU A 35 14.79 13.95 -18.72
CA GLU A 35 14.31 15.31 -18.92
C GLU A 35 13.08 15.52 -18.03
N PHE A 36 13.23 16.33 -16.98
CA PHE A 36 12.11 16.72 -16.14
C PHE A 36 11.26 17.78 -16.81
N LEU A 37 9.96 17.51 -16.99
CA LEU A 37 9.07 18.39 -17.74
C LEU A 37 8.16 19.21 -16.83
N GLU A 38 7.60 18.59 -15.80
CA GLU A 38 6.55 19.18 -14.97
C GLU A 38 6.49 18.47 -13.62
N TYR A 39 6.34 19.23 -12.53
CA TYR A 39 5.92 18.69 -11.24
C TYR A 39 4.39 18.53 -11.25
N ILE A 40 3.90 17.30 -11.13
CA ILE A 40 2.47 17.00 -11.26
C ILE A 40 1.76 17.17 -9.91
N GLY A 41 2.45 16.83 -8.82
CA GLY A 41 1.91 16.95 -7.47
C GLY A 41 2.53 15.95 -6.50
N GLU A 42 1.89 15.82 -5.36
CA GLU A 42 2.33 14.96 -4.26
C GLU A 42 1.19 14.15 -3.66
N GLY A 43 1.58 13.13 -2.92
CA GLY A 43 0.74 12.47 -1.94
C GLY A 43 1.53 12.21 -0.67
N LEU A 44 0.90 11.51 0.27
CA LEU A 44 1.47 11.25 1.60
C LEU A 44 2.91 10.73 1.56
N HIS A 45 3.21 9.82 0.62
CA HIS A 45 4.47 9.09 0.56
C HIS A 45 5.43 9.52 -0.56
N ALA A 46 5.03 10.42 -1.47
CA ALA A 46 5.81 10.66 -2.69
C ALA A 46 5.48 11.95 -3.41
N HIS A 47 6.42 12.38 -4.24
CA HIS A 47 6.26 13.39 -5.29
C HIS A 47 6.11 12.71 -6.65
N VAL A 48 5.36 13.33 -7.56
CA VAL A 48 5.14 12.81 -8.92
C VAL A 48 5.54 13.85 -9.95
N PHE A 49 6.40 13.44 -10.88
CA PHE A 49 6.91 14.27 -11.97
C PHE A 49 6.51 13.69 -13.32
N LYS A 50 6.21 14.57 -14.26
CA LYS A 50 6.16 14.23 -15.68
C LYS A 50 7.58 14.30 -16.21
N ILE A 51 8.04 13.23 -16.84
CA ILE A 51 9.40 13.15 -17.37
C ILE A 51 9.40 12.63 -18.80
N ARG A 52 10.51 12.85 -19.49
CA ARG A 52 10.83 12.21 -20.77
C ARG A 52 12.12 11.41 -20.65
N ILE A 53 12.08 10.15 -21.08
CA ILE A 53 13.24 9.26 -21.19
C ILE A 53 13.20 8.65 -22.58
N LEU A 54 14.31 8.71 -23.33
CA LEU A 54 14.41 8.18 -24.71
C LEU A 54 13.26 8.65 -25.63
N GLY A 55 12.85 9.92 -25.50
CA GLY A 55 11.76 10.50 -26.30
C GLY A 55 10.34 10.15 -25.84
N GLN A 56 10.17 9.22 -24.89
CA GLN A 56 8.87 8.77 -24.40
C GLN A 56 8.48 9.48 -23.09
N ILE A 57 7.19 9.81 -22.93
CA ILE A 57 6.66 10.45 -21.72
C ILE A 57 6.28 9.41 -20.67
N TYR A 58 6.66 9.67 -19.42
CA TYR A 58 6.35 8.85 -18.25
C TYR A 58 5.90 9.70 -17.06
N ALA A 59 5.26 9.03 -16.10
CA ALA A 59 5.10 9.53 -14.73
C ALA A 59 6.19 8.91 -13.86
N LEU A 60 6.97 9.74 -13.18
CA LEU A 60 8.00 9.34 -12.22
C LEU A 60 7.49 9.66 -10.81
N LYS A 61 7.21 8.62 -10.02
CA LYS A 61 6.89 8.76 -8.59
C LYS A 61 8.17 8.60 -7.79
N LEU A 62 8.61 9.65 -7.10
CA LEU A 62 9.79 9.67 -6.22
C LEU A 62 9.34 9.66 -4.76
N PHE A 63 9.82 8.69 -3.99
CA PHE A 63 9.32 8.43 -2.64
C PHE A 63 10.06 9.26 -1.59
N ARG A 64 9.29 9.73 -0.60
CA ARG A 64 9.76 10.42 0.59
C ARG A 64 10.42 9.42 1.56
N PHE A 65 11.32 9.93 2.40
CA PHE A 65 11.81 9.30 3.61
C PHE A 65 10.84 9.64 4.74
N VAL A 66 9.75 8.89 4.84
CA VAL A 66 8.66 9.13 5.79
C VAL A 66 9.00 8.58 7.19
N PHE A 67 8.21 8.99 8.18
CA PHE A 67 8.28 8.48 9.54
C PHE A 67 7.81 7.03 9.62
N SER A 68 8.26 6.29 10.65
CA SER A 68 7.90 4.88 10.82
C SER A 68 6.41 4.66 11.12
N ASP A 69 5.72 5.67 11.67
CA ASP A 69 4.28 5.66 11.89
C ASP A 69 3.47 5.88 10.60
N SER A 70 4.09 6.32 9.51
CA SER A 70 3.49 6.35 8.18
C SER A 70 3.47 4.97 7.50
N TRP A 71 4.03 3.93 8.13
CA TRP A 71 4.07 2.57 7.58
C TRP A 71 3.05 1.68 8.29
N TYR A 72 2.61 0.62 7.62
CA TYR A 72 1.92 -0.45 8.34
C TYR A 72 2.93 -1.22 9.20
N GLY A 73 2.71 -1.28 10.52
CA GLY A 73 3.31 -2.27 11.40
C GLY A 73 4.32 -1.77 12.45
N PRO A 74 5.24 -0.83 12.17
CA PRO A 74 6.16 -0.35 13.20
C PRO A 74 5.44 0.12 14.46
N PRO A 75 6.02 -0.12 15.66
CA PRO A 75 5.48 0.45 16.89
C PRO A 75 5.56 1.98 16.85
N PRO A 76 4.62 2.68 17.52
CA PRO A 76 4.63 4.13 17.59
C PRO A 76 5.94 4.65 18.19
N TYR A 77 6.30 5.85 17.77
CA TYR A 77 7.55 6.53 18.08
C TYR A 77 7.72 6.70 19.60
N THR A 78 8.57 5.89 20.24
CA THR A 78 8.90 6.09 21.66
C THR A 78 10.38 6.36 21.91
N GLU A 79 11.31 5.87 21.07
CA GLU A 79 12.74 6.22 21.07
C GLU A 79 13.43 5.56 19.84
N PHE A 80 14.27 6.30 19.09
CA PHE A 80 15.12 5.75 18.03
C PHE A 80 16.34 5.06 18.66
N ASP A 81 16.14 3.87 19.23
CA ASP A 81 17.23 3.01 19.69
C ASP A 81 17.60 1.96 18.62
N ASP A 82 18.70 1.24 18.87
CA ASP A 82 19.17 0.18 17.97
C ASP A 82 18.10 -0.92 17.76
N ALA A 83 17.29 -1.20 18.78
CA ALA A 83 16.21 -2.18 18.69
C ALA A 83 15.08 -1.70 17.74
N HIS A 84 14.76 -0.41 17.74
CA HIS A 84 13.83 0.19 16.78
C HIS A 84 14.38 0.08 15.35
N HIS A 85 15.67 0.36 15.14
CA HIS A 85 16.31 0.23 13.83
C HIS A 85 16.31 -1.20 13.27
N GLU A 86 16.52 -2.21 14.12
CA GLU A 86 16.43 -3.62 13.72
C GLU A 86 15.01 -3.98 13.28
N VAL A 87 13.98 -3.57 14.05
CA VAL A 87 12.57 -3.80 13.72
C VAL A 87 12.23 -3.15 12.37
N LEU A 88 12.57 -1.88 12.18
CA LEU A 88 12.30 -1.18 10.92
C LEU A 88 13.02 -1.81 9.74
N SER A 89 14.28 -2.22 9.93
CA SER A 89 15.04 -2.91 8.88
C SER A 89 14.39 -4.24 8.48
N ALA A 90 13.80 -4.97 9.43
CA ALA A 90 13.08 -6.21 9.15
C ALA A 90 11.74 -5.97 8.42
N LEU A 91 11.01 -4.92 8.80
CA LEU A 91 9.70 -4.58 8.22
C LEU A 91 9.81 -3.87 6.86
N TYR A 92 10.89 -3.14 6.63
CA TYR A 92 11.13 -2.28 5.46
C TYR A 92 10.78 -2.93 4.13
N ASN A 93 11.26 -4.15 3.91
CA ASN A 93 11.07 -4.86 2.64
C ASN A 93 9.61 -5.26 2.39
N TYR A 94 8.71 -5.09 3.36
CA TYR A 94 7.31 -5.50 3.28
C TYR A 94 6.35 -4.32 3.31
N THR A 95 6.60 -3.32 4.16
CA THR A 95 5.60 -2.28 4.48
C THR A 95 6.03 -0.84 4.24
N GLU A 96 7.31 -0.59 4.00
CA GLU A 96 7.74 0.76 3.64
C GLU A 96 7.11 1.14 2.28
N PRO A 97 6.64 2.39 2.10
CA PRO A 97 5.81 2.76 0.94
C PRO A 97 6.32 2.37 -0.45
N PHE A 98 7.61 2.51 -0.72
CA PHE A 98 8.20 2.09 -1.99
C PHE A 98 8.32 0.58 -2.09
N SER A 99 8.66 -0.12 -1.00
CA SER A 99 8.69 -1.59 -0.97
C SER A 99 7.30 -2.18 -1.20
N SER A 100 6.27 -1.65 -0.54
CA SER A 100 4.86 -2.04 -0.73
C SER A 100 4.44 -1.93 -2.19
N GLU A 101 4.79 -0.81 -2.82
CA GLU A 101 4.43 -0.55 -4.21
C GLU A 101 5.21 -1.41 -5.20
N CYS A 102 6.51 -1.64 -4.97
CA CYS A 102 7.31 -2.57 -5.75
C CYS A 102 6.73 -3.99 -5.70
N ARG A 103 6.32 -4.46 -4.52
CA ARG A 103 5.73 -5.80 -4.35
C ARG A 103 4.41 -5.94 -5.08
N ALA A 104 3.55 -4.92 -5.01
CA ALA A 104 2.26 -4.93 -5.69
C ALA A 104 2.43 -4.98 -7.21
N PHE A 105 3.25 -4.11 -7.80
CA PHE A 105 3.52 -4.14 -9.24
C PHE A 105 4.25 -5.43 -9.67
N GLY A 106 5.23 -5.89 -8.89
CA GLY A 106 5.90 -7.17 -9.11
C GLY A 106 4.90 -8.34 -9.14
N ARG A 107 3.90 -8.35 -8.25
CA ARG A 107 2.84 -9.37 -8.23
C ARG A 107 1.97 -9.33 -9.48
N LEU A 108 1.66 -8.13 -9.98
CA LEU A 108 0.87 -7.95 -11.20
C LEU A 108 1.62 -8.47 -12.43
N GLN A 109 2.93 -8.18 -12.53
CA GLN A 109 3.79 -8.70 -13.59
C GLN A 109 3.93 -10.23 -13.50
N GLU A 110 4.30 -10.75 -12.32
CA GLU A 110 4.47 -12.19 -12.06
C GLU A 110 3.23 -13.02 -12.40
N ALA A 111 2.04 -12.49 -12.11
CA ALA A 111 0.76 -13.18 -12.34
C ALA A 111 0.14 -12.91 -13.74
N GLY A 112 0.71 -11.99 -14.52
CA GLY A 112 0.20 -11.58 -15.83
C GLY A 112 -1.08 -10.73 -15.80
N HIS A 113 -1.29 -9.92 -14.75
CA HIS A 113 -2.48 -9.08 -14.54
C HIS A 113 -2.17 -7.59 -14.52
N GLU A 114 -1.17 -7.15 -15.28
CA GLU A 114 -0.84 -5.74 -15.46
C GLU A 114 -2.02 -4.90 -16.01
N ASP A 115 -3.06 -5.51 -16.58
CA ASP A 115 -4.28 -4.81 -16.99
C ASP A 115 -5.07 -4.19 -15.82
N LEU A 116 -4.80 -4.62 -14.58
CA LEU A 116 -5.45 -4.10 -13.39
C LEU A 116 -4.88 -2.75 -12.94
N ALA A 117 -3.65 -2.42 -13.33
CA ALA A 117 -2.96 -1.19 -12.96
C ALA A 117 -2.42 -0.45 -14.18
N VAL A 118 -1.96 0.79 -13.97
CA VAL A 118 -1.12 1.49 -14.95
C VAL A 118 0.11 0.65 -15.27
N LYS A 119 0.62 0.73 -16.49
CA LYS A 119 1.85 0.00 -16.80
C LYS A 119 2.99 0.53 -15.91
N CYS A 120 3.67 -0.38 -15.22
CA CYS A 120 4.87 -0.10 -14.44
C CYS A 120 6.08 -0.63 -15.21
N PHE A 121 7.06 0.24 -15.44
CA PHE A 121 8.22 -0.07 -16.26
C PHE A 121 9.45 -0.49 -15.43
N GLY A 122 9.39 -0.33 -14.11
CA GLY A 122 10.47 -0.68 -13.20
C GLY A 122 10.70 0.40 -12.14
N TYR A 123 11.55 0.09 -11.18
CA TYR A 123 12.03 1.05 -10.20
C TYR A 123 13.31 1.73 -10.69
N MET A 124 13.68 2.85 -10.09
CA MET A 124 14.97 3.49 -10.30
C MET A 124 15.52 4.08 -9.00
N LEU A 125 16.83 4.23 -8.93
CA LEU A 125 17.53 5.02 -7.92
C LEU A 125 18.00 6.29 -8.62
N LEU A 126 17.58 7.45 -8.13
CA LEU A 126 17.90 8.74 -8.76
C LEU A 126 19.37 9.05 -8.56
N SER A 127 20.12 9.25 -9.66
CA SER A 127 21.53 9.67 -9.62
C SER A 127 21.66 11.05 -8.97
N GLU A 128 22.82 11.35 -8.39
CA GLU A 128 23.10 12.65 -7.79
C GLU A 128 22.93 13.81 -8.79
N GLU A 129 23.32 13.61 -10.03
CA GLU A 129 23.20 14.63 -11.09
C GLU A 129 21.74 14.96 -11.39
N ASN A 130 20.89 13.93 -11.56
CA ASN A 130 19.45 14.12 -11.78
C ASN A 130 18.73 14.65 -10.53
N GLU A 131 19.15 14.24 -9.32
CA GLU A 131 18.63 14.80 -8.07
C GLU A 131 18.91 16.30 -7.99
N ALA A 132 20.16 16.72 -8.21
CA ALA A 132 20.55 18.13 -8.20
C ALA A 132 19.85 18.93 -9.29
N ALA A 133 19.75 18.38 -10.51
CA ALA A 133 19.08 19.04 -11.63
C ALA A 133 17.58 19.25 -11.36
N MET A 134 16.89 18.23 -10.84
CA MET A 134 15.49 18.31 -10.45
C MET A 134 15.27 19.35 -9.35
N MET A 135 16.05 19.30 -8.27
CA MET A 135 15.93 20.24 -7.15
C MET A 135 16.18 21.69 -7.59
N ALA A 136 17.13 21.90 -8.51
CA ALA A 136 17.39 23.23 -9.07
C ALA A 136 16.21 23.72 -9.94
N GLN A 137 15.71 22.86 -10.83
CA GLN A 137 14.63 23.20 -11.77
C GLN A 137 13.32 23.57 -11.05
N PHE A 138 12.96 22.82 -10.03
CA PHE A 138 11.69 22.97 -9.29
C PHE A 138 11.89 23.63 -7.91
N SER A 139 12.95 24.42 -7.75
CA SER A 139 13.29 25.10 -6.49
C SER A 139 12.19 26.05 -5.96
N LYS A 140 11.21 26.40 -6.79
CA LYS A 140 10.06 27.26 -6.43
C LYS A 140 8.82 26.47 -6.01
N ASP A 141 8.79 25.16 -6.24
CA ASP A 141 7.62 24.30 -6.00
C ASP A 141 7.52 23.82 -4.53
N TYR A 142 8.41 24.30 -3.65
CA TYR A 142 8.44 24.07 -2.20
C TYR A 142 8.11 22.61 -1.79
N PHE A 143 8.97 21.67 -2.17
CA PHE A 143 8.87 20.27 -1.73
C PHE A 143 10.14 19.77 -1.05
N ASP A 144 9.99 18.74 -0.21
CA ASP A 144 11.08 18.11 0.55
C ASP A 144 10.86 16.59 0.57
N PHE A 145 11.94 15.81 0.55
CA PHE A 145 11.86 14.35 0.63
C PHE A 145 11.89 13.81 2.06
N ASN A 146 12.18 14.62 3.07
CA ASN A 146 12.16 14.21 4.48
C ASN A 146 10.77 14.39 5.08
N GLY A 147 10.29 13.37 5.78
CA GLY A 147 8.96 13.36 6.36
C GLY A 147 7.86 13.05 5.35
N ASP A 148 6.65 12.87 5.85
CA ASP A 148 5.45 12.72 5.02
C ASP A 148 4.87 14.08 4.61
N MET A 149 3.81 14.07 3.78
CA MET A 149 3.14 15.29 3.33
C MET A 149 2.64 16.19 4.47
N ASN A 150 2.26 15.63 5.62
CA ASN A 150 1.73 16.41 6.74
C ASN A 150 2.85 17.09 7.55
N HIS A 151 4.07 16.55 7.48
CA HIS A 151 5.24 17.03 8.23
C HIS A 151 6.48 17.13 7.33
N ALA A 152 6.31 17.67 6.12
CA ALA A 152 7.38 17.76 5.13
C ALA A 152 8.54 18.65 5.65
N GLY A 153 9.77 18.17 5.48
CA GLY A 153 10.99 18.83 5.96
C GLY A 153 11.20 18.73 7.48
N TYR A 154 10.34 18.02 8.21
CA TYR A 154 10.53 17.83 9.65
C TYR A 154 11.57 16.74 9.91
N GLY A 155 12.72 17.14 10.47
CA GLY A 155 13.83 16.23 10.73
C GLY A 155 14.56 15.78 9.46
N ASN A 156 15.73 15.16 9.64
CA ASN A 156 16.50 14.61 8.54
C ASN A 156 16.31 13.08 8.48
N MET A 157 15.12 12.68 8.05
CA MET A 157 14.70 11.27 7.98
C MET A 157 15.56 10.43 7.04
N ARG A 158 16.07 11.03 5.97
CA ARG A 158 16.99 10.38 5.03
C ARG A 158 18.27 9.93 5.72
N SER A 159 18.88 10.82 6.51
CA SER A 159 20.14 10.54 7.22
C SER A 159 20.01 9.60 8.41
N CYS A 160 18.78 9.25 8.85
CA CYS A 160 18.59 8.23 9.89
C CYS A 160 19.02 6.82 9.43
N TYR A 161 19.16 6.60 8.12
CA TYR A 161 19.46 5.28 7.55
C TYR A 161 20.57 5.35 6.51
N PRO A 162 21.79 5.72 6.93
CA PRO A 162 22.91 5.85 6.01
C PRO A 162 23.25 4.50 5.37
N GLY A 163 23.73 4.58 4.13
CA GLY A 163 24.27 3.45 3.40
C GLY A 163 25.59 2.92 3.98
N LYS A 164 26.14 1.87 3.39
CA LYS A 164 27.37 1.18 3.86
C LYS A 164 28.58 2.09 4.02
N ASN A 165 28.65 3.18 3.25
CA ASN A 165 29.73 4.15 3.28
C ASN A 165 29.39 5.41 4.10
N GLY A 166 28.32 5.38 4.90
CA GLY A 166 27.87 6.51 5.72
C GLY A 166 27.13 7.60 4.94
N ARG A 167 26.96 7.45 3.62
CA ARG A 167 26.24 8.42 2.79
C ARG A 167 24.73 8.24 2.95
N ASP A 168 24.00 9.33 2.76
CA ASP A 168 22.56 9.28 2.62
C ASP A 168 22.16 8.37 1.44
N PRO A 169 21.10 7.57 1.58
CA PRO A 169 20.61 6.68 0.52
C PRO A 169 20.07 7.48 -0.68
N PRO A 170 20.08 6.93 -1.91
CA PRO A 170 19.46 7.57 -3.07
C PRO A 170 17.94 7.74 -2.90
N ILE A 171 17.38 8.79 -3.51
CA ILE A 171 15.93 8.89 -3.68
C ILE A 171 15.47 7.76 -4.60
N ARG A 172 14.48 6.99 -4.14
CA ARG A 172 13.96 5.85 -4.90
C ARG A 172 12.71 6.27 -5.67
N GLY A 173 12.58 5.75 -6.88
CA GLY A 173 11.46 6.07 -7.76
C GLY A 173 10.89 4.87 -8.48
N ILE A 174 9.67 5.02 -9.00
CA ILE A 174 9.03 4.06 -9.91
C ILE A 174 8.56 4.80 -11.16
N ILE A 175 8.91 4.25 -12.31
CA ILE A 175 8.53 4.78 -13.63
C ILE A 175 7.24 4.09 -14.09
N LYS A 176 6.24 4.90 -14.42
CA LYS A 176 4.88 4.45 -14.75
C LYS A 176 4.37 5.09 -16.03
N GLU A 177 3.34 4.48 -16.58
CA GLU A 177 2.52 5.04 -17.66
C GLU A 177 1.98 6.41 -17.23
N PHE A 178 2.29 7.44 -18.02
CA PHE A 178 1.67 8.75 -17.87
C PHE A 178 0.26 8.72 -18.46
N GLY A 179 -0.71 9.31 -17.78
CA GLY A 179 -2.10 9.30 -18.22
C GLY A 179 -2.93 10.40 -17.57
N VAL A 180 -4.24 10.35 -17.80
CA VAL A 180 -5.18 11.36 -17.28
C VAL A 180 -5.79 10.83 -15.98
N PRO A 181 -5.72 11.59 -14.87
CA PRO A 181 -6.36 11.21 -13.62
C PRO A 181 -7.88 11.12 -13.78
N ASP A 182 -8.48 10.04 -13.28
CA ASP A 182 -9.91 9.79 -13.46
C ASP A 182 -10.78 10.82 -12.72
N GLU A 183 -10.27 11.42 -11.64
CA GLU A 183 -10.93 12.49 -10.88
C GLU A 183 -11.19 13.75 -11.71
N THR A 184 -10.36 14.02 -12.72
CA THR A 184 -10.54 15.18 -13.62
C THR A 184 -11.66 14.96 -14.65
N THR A 185 -12.26 13.76 -14.68
CA THR A 185 -13.34 13.40 -15.62
C THR A 185 -14.62 12.87 -14.91
N PRO A 186 -15.27 13.64 -14.02
CA PRO A 186 -16.35 13.17 -13.14
C PRO A 186 -17.54 12.51 -13.84
N LYS A 187 -17.93 13.04 -15.01
CA LYS A 187 -19.11 12.56 -15.77
C LYS A 187 -19.01 11.08 -16.18
N SER A 188 -17.79 10.53 -16.26
CA SER A 188 -17.51 9.17 -16.72
C SER A 188 -17.46 8.12 -15.61
N PHE A 189 -17.43 8.52 -14.34
CA PHE A 189 -17.37 7.57 -13.21
C PHE A 189 -18.63 6.68 -13.10
N ARG A 190 -19.75 7.18 -13.63
CA ARG A 190 -21.11 6.77 -13.25
C ARG A 190 -21.54 5.36 -13.67
N LYS A 191 -21.23 4.90 -14.88
CA LYS A 191 -21.83 3.67 -15.45
C LYS A 191 -20.86 2.50 -15.55
N THR A 192 -19.58 2.76 -15.77
CA THR A 192 -18.59 1.73 -16.08
C THR A 192 -17.48 1.62 -15.03
N ARG A 193 -17.08 2.74 -14.42
CA ARG A 193 -15.90 2.80 -13.55
C ARG A 193 -16.14 2.25 -12.15
N ALA A 194 -17.17 2.70 -11.43
CA ALA A 194 -17.44 2.18 -10.07
C ALA A 194 -17.64 0.63 -10.02
N PRO A 195 -18.45 0.01 -10.91
CA PRO A 195 -18.53 -1.45 -10.96
C PRO A 195 -17.20 -2.12 -11.35
N LYS A 196 -16.39 -1.48 -12.19
CA LYS A 196 -15.06 -1.99 -12.56
C LYS A 196 -14.09 -1.91 -11.38
N MET A 197 -14.11 -0.82 -10.60
CA MET A 197 -13.30 -0.64 -9.40
C MET A 197 -13.58 -1.75 -8.39
N LEU A 198 -14.85 -2.00 -8.04
CA LEU A 198 -15.22 -3.09 -7.13
C LEU A 198 -14.80 -4.47 -7.64
N ARG A 199 -14.94 -4.73 -8.95
CA ARG A 199 -14.45 -5.98 -9.55
C ARG A 199 -12.93 -6.08 -9.48
N ASN A 200 -12.21 -4.99 -9.68
CA ASN A 200 -10.76 -4.96 -9.63
C ASN A 200 -10.24 -5.17 -8.21
N ILE A 201 -10.88 -4.61 -7.18
CA ILE A 201 -10.55 -4.92 -5.77
C ILE A 201 -10.60 -6.43 -5.52
N LYS A 202 -11.70 -7.10 -5.93
CA LYS A 202 -11.82 -8.57 -5.82
C LYS A 202 -10.75 -9.33 -6.60
N LYS A 203 -10.26 -8.78 -7.71
CA LYS A 203 -9.17 -9.39 -8.48
C LYS A 203 -7.83 -9.19 -7.79
N MET A 204 -7.56 -8.01 -7.25
CA MET A 204 -6.35 -7.72 -6.46
C MET A 204 -6.24 -8.64 -5.25
N GLN A 205 -7.31 -8.78 -4.46
CA GLN A 205 -7.29 -9.67 -3.31
C GLN A 205 -7.11 -11.14 -3.70
N GLN A 206 -7.63 -11.57 -4.86
CA GLN A 206 -7.37 -12.92 -5.39
C GLN A 206 -5.93 -13.11 -5.84
N LEU A 207 -5.18 -12.03 -6.07
CA LEU A 207 -3.73 -12.04 -6.32
C LEU A 207 -2.91 -11.88 -5.04
N GLY A 208 -3.55 -11.88 -3.87
CA GLY A 208 -2.89 -11.68 -2.58
C GLY A 208 -2.49 -10.22 -2.32
N ILE A 209 -3.08 -9.24 -3.02
CA ILE A 209 -2.86 -7.81 -2.80
C ILE A 209 -4.10 -7.22 -2.09
N ILE A 210 -3.92 -6.66 -0.91
CA ILE A 210 -4.96 -6.01 -0.11
C ILE A 210 -4.54 -4.61 0.33
N HIS A 211 -5.46 -3.84 0.91
CA HIS A 211 -5.20 -2.50 1.44
C HIS A 211 -4.79 -1.52 0.33
N VAL A 212 -5.61 -1.48 -0.73
CA VAL A 212 -5.32 -0.81 -2.02
C VAL A 212 -5.88 0.61 -2.11
N ASP A 213 -6.30 1.20 -0.99
CA ASP A 213 -6.82 2.58 -0.84
C ASP A 213 -7.86 2.97 -1.92
N PRO A 214 -9.07 2.38 -1.92
CA PRO A 214 -10.00 2.58 -3.01
C PRO A 214 -10.58 3.98 -3.18
N ALA A 215 -9.99 4.76 -4.08
CA ALA A 215 -10.48 6.08 -4.45
C ALA A 215 -10.17 6.45 -5.90
N THR A 216 -11.00 7.31 -6.51
CA THR A 216 -10.77 7.84 -7.87
C THR A 216 -9.44 8.56 -8.05
N ARG A 217 -8.92 9.19 -6.98
CA ARG A 217 -7.60 9.84 -6.98
C ARG A 217 -6.46 8.84 -7.26
N GLN A 218 -6.67 7.56 -6.93
CA GLN A 218 -5.72 6.47 -7.16
C GLN A 218 -5.87 5.80 -8.53
N MET A 219 -6.65 6.41 -9.45
CA MET A 219 -6.92 5.85 -10.76
C MET A 219 -6.48 6.78 -11.90
N ILE A 220 -5.72 6.22 -12.84
CA ILE A 220 -5.30 6.87 -14.09
C ILE A 220 -5.81 6.03 -15.25
N ASN A 221 -6.48 6.65 -16.23
CA ASN A 221 -7.08 5.94 -17.37
C ASN A 221 -7.92 4.71 -16.95
N SER A 222 -8.65 4.83 -15.85
CA SER A 222 -9.44 3.77 -15.23
C SER A 222 -8.69 2.51 -14.81
N LYS A 223 -7.43 2.67 -14.40
CA LYS A 223 -6.55 1.65 -13.83
C LYS A 223 -5.92 2.16 -12.53
N TRP A 224 -5.61 1.27 -11.60
CA TRP A 224 -4.95 1.62 -10.34
C TRP A 224 -3.53 2.14 -10.58
N SER A 225 -3.12 3.18 -9.86
CA SER A 225 -1.79 3.78 -10.01
C SER A 225 -0.94 3.82 -8.75
N ASP A 226 -1.53 3.68 -7.56
CA ASP A 226 -0.83 3.79 -6.28
C ASP A 226 -1.02 2.52 -5.45
N PHE A 227 0.08 1.97 -4.94
CA PHE A 227 0.09 0.82 -4.04
C PHE A 227 1.02 1.04 -2.84
N SER A 228 1.25 2.28 -2.45
CA SER A 228 2.20 2.61 -1.39
C SER A 228 1.77 2.12 0.01
N THR A 229 0.50 1.77 0.20
CA THR A 229 -0.01 1.14 1.44
C THR A 229 -0.32 -0.35 1.31
N ALA A 230 -0.15 -0.91 0.11
CA ALA A 230 -0.65 -2.23 -0.22
C ALA A 230 0.15 -3.34 0.49
N ILE A 231 -0.57 -4.34 0.99
CA ILE A 231 0.01 -5.55 1.56
C ILE A 231 -0.08 -6.66 0.53
N THR A 232 1.07 -7.24 0.19
CA THR A 232 1.18 -8.26 -0.87
C THR A 232 1.75 -9.58 -0.34
N VAL A 233 0.98 -10.66 -0.46
CA VAL A 233 1.37 -12.04 -0.09
C VAL A 233 2.61 -12.48 -0.91
N PRO A 234 3.63 -13.09 -0.31
CA PRO A 234 3.74 -13.43 1.12
C PRO A 234 4.15 -12.23 1.98
N HIS A 235 3.47 -11.99 3.09
CA HIS A 235 3.75 -10.87 3.98
C HIS A 235 3.76 -11.37 5.43
N PHE A 236 4.56 -10.76 6.32
CA PHE A 236 4.62 -11.20 7.73
C PHE A 236 3.25 -11.22 8.42
N LEU A 237 2.32 -10.34 8.00
CA LEU A 237 0.93 -10.33 8.44
C LEU A 237 0.10 -11.50 7.90
N THR A 238 0.26 -11.84 6.62
CA THR A 238 -0.68 -12.73 5.91
C THR A 238 -0.14 -14.14 5.73
N THR A 239 1.12 -14.38 6.09
CA THR A 239 1.85 -15.63 5.84
C THR A 239 2.56 -16.09 7.13
N PRO A 240 1.82 -16.71 8.06
CA PRO A 240 2.38 -17.24 9.31
C PRO A 240 3.58 -18.16 9.10
N GLU A 241 3.66 -18.84 7.96
CA GLU A 241 4.75 -19.77 7.64
C GLU A 241 6.11 -19.08 7.48
N LEU A 242 6.16 -17.75 7.41
CA LEU A 242 7.42 -16.99 7.45
C LEU A 242 8.06 -16.99 8.85
N ASN A 243 7.31 -17.30 9.90
CA ASN A 243 7.80 -17.41 11.26
C ASN A 243 7.34 -18.72 11.91
N PRO A 244 8.22 -19.74 12.01
CA PRO A 244 7.87 -21.05 12.58
C PRO A 244 7.67 -21.03 14.10
N HIS A 245 7.94 -19.91 14.77
CA HIS A 245 7.85 -19.75 16.22
C HIS A 245 6.54 -19.12 16.70
N LEU A 246 5.62 -18.81 15.78
CA LEU A 246 4.32 -18.24 16.13
C LEU A 246 3.46 -19.24 16.91
N THR A 247 2.85 -18.75 17.98
CA THR A 247 1.83 -19.47 18.74
C THR A 247 0.49 -19.47 18.00
N PRO A 248 -0.43 -20.41 18.31
CA PRO A 248 -1.76 -20.42 17.71
C PRO A 248 -2.55 -19.12 17.92
N ASP A 249 -2.38 -18.45 19.06
CA ASP A 249 -3.05 -17.19 19.37
C ASP A 249 -2.52 -16.04 18.51
N GLU A 250 -1.20 -15.99 18.28
CA GLU A 250 -0.58 -15.02 17.38
C GLU A 250 -1.03 -15.22 15.93
N ILE A 251 -1.13 -16.47 15.46
CA ILE A 251 -1.65 -16.80 14.13
C ILE A 251 -3.12 -16.35 14.00
N SER A 252 -3.92 -16.58 15.03
CA SER A 252 -5.33 -16.17 15.06
C SER A 252 -5.47 -14.64 15.04
N LEU A 253 -4.58 -13.92 15.73
CA LEU A 253 -4.51 -12.46 15.72
C LEU A 253 -4.16 -11.94 14.33
N MET A 254 -3.15 -12.53 13.68
CA MET A 254 -2.77 -12.20 12.30
C MET A 254 -3.91 -12.45 11.30
N GLU A 255 -4.65 -13.55 11.47
CA GLU A 255 -5.84 -13.85 10.66
C GLU A 255 -6.92 -12.79 10.81
N LEU A 256 -7.23 -12.39 12.05
CA LEU A 256 -8.21 -11.34 12.35
C LEU A 256 -7.82 -10.02 11.68
N GLU A 257 -6.56 -9.63 11.79
CA GLU A 257 -6.07 -8.37 11.24
C GLU A 257 -6.05 -8.40 9.70
N THR A 258 -5.64 -9.52 9.10
CA THR A 258 -5.76 -9.74 7.65
C THR A 258 -7.21 -9.62 7.20
N PHE A 259 -8.15 -10.18 7.98
CA PHE A 259 -9.58 -10.10 7.70
C PHE A 259 -10.08 -8.65 7.72
N LYS A 260 -9.70 -7.87 8.74
CA LYS A 260 -10.05 -6.44 8.84
C LYS A 260 -9.56 -5.65 7.64
N LEU A 261 -8.29 -5.78 7.25
CA LEU A 261 -7.73 -5.04 6.12
C LEU A 261 -8.37 -5.47 4.79
N SER A 262 -8.62 -6.77 4.61
CA SER A 262 -9.32 -7.28 3.42
C SER A 262 -10.77 -6.78 3.36
N MET A 263 -11.43 -6.57 4.50
CA MET A 263 -12.74 -5.98 4.59
C MET A 263 -12.70 -4.45 4.36
N GLY A 264 -11.63 -3.79 4.84
CA GLY A 264 -11.36 -2.36 4.72
C GLY A 264 -11.46 -1.87 3.27
N ASP A 265 -10.83 -2.56 2.31
CA ASP A 265 -10.93 -2.20 0.89
C ASP A 265 -12.38 -2.04 0.40
N TYR A 266 -13.30 -2.89 0.87
CA TYR A 266 -14.70 -2.84 0.46
C TYR A 266 -15.48 -1.74 1.19
N THR A 267 -15.15 -1.50 2.45
CA THR A 267 -15.68 -0.37 3.22
C THR A 267 -15.25 0.95 2.60
N GLU A 268 -13.95 1.14 2.34
CA GLU A 268 -13.39 2.34 1.72
C GLU A 268 -14.01 2.59 0.34
N PHE A 269 -14.26 1.53 -0.44
CA PHE A 269 -15.05 1.63 -1.67
C PHE A 269 -16.45 2.20 -1.39
N ASP A 270 -17.18 1.68 -0.41
CA ASP A 270 -18.53 2.14 -0.07
C ASP A 270 -18.54 3.59 0.45
N GLU A 271 -17.56 3.96 1.27
CA GLU A 271 -17.34 5.33 1.74
C GLU A 271 -17.07 6.26 0.57
N HIS A 272 -16.15 5.89 -0.33
CA HIS A 272 -15.87 6.67 -1.52
C HIS A 272 -17.11 6.90 -2.39
N ILE A 273 -17.95 5.87 -2.60
CA ILE A 273 -19.21 6.04 -3.33
C ILE A 273 -20.18 6.96 -2.57
N SER A 274 -20.19 6.92 -1.23
CA SER A 274 -21.02 7.80 -0.41
C SER A 274 -20.57 9.25 -0.52
N THR A 275 -19.29 9.54 -0.33
CA THR A 275 -18.71 10.88 -0.52
C THR A 275 -18.94 11.37 -1.94
N TRP A 276 -18.75 10.52 -2.96
CA TRP A 276 -19.05 10.88 -4.34
C TRP A 276 -20.51 11.32 -4.53
N ASN A 277 -21.46 10.60 -3.94
CA ASN A 277 -22.89 10.89 -4.05
C ASN A 277 -23.33 12.19 -3.38
N GLU A 278 -22.57 12.73 -2.43
CA GLU A 278 -22.87 14.02 -1.77
C GLU A 278 -22.75 15.18 -2.74
N TRP A 279 -21.86 15.09 -3.72
CA TRP A 279 -21.54 16.16 -4.67
C TRP A 279 -22.21 15.98 -6.04
N GLN A 280 -23.14 15.03 -6.19
CA GLN A 280 -23.69 14.65 -7.49
C GLN A 280 -25.22 14.65 -7.50
N GLU A 281 -25.81 15.24 -8.54
CA GLU A 281 -27.27 15.34 -8.69
C GLU A 281 -27.98 13.97 -8.80
N VAL A 282 -27.31 12.97 -9.37
CA VAL A 282 -27.83 11.59 -9.43
C VAL A 282 -26.88 10.59 -8.78
N LYS A 283 -27.42 9.86 -7.81
CA LYS A 283 -26.66 9.02 -6.90
C LYS A 283 -26.37 7.66 -7.52
N LEU A 284 -25.19 7.13 -7.25
CA LEU A 284 -24.82 5.75 -7.48
C LEU A 284 -25.44 4.87 -6.40
N SER A 285 -26.07 3.77 -6.81
CA SER A 285 -26.63 2.78 -5.90
C SER A 285 -25.69 1.58 -5.66
N ILE A 286 -24.58 1.50 -6.38
CA ILE A 286 -23.62 0.41 -6.22
C ILE A 286 -22.97 0.47 -4.83
N ARG A 287 -22.95 -0.68 -4.17
CA ARG A 287 -22.25 -0.89 -2.91
C ARG A 287 -21.53 -2.24 -2.93
N ALA A 288 -20.44 -2.36 -2.19
CA ALA A 288 -19.80 -3.63 -1.88
C ALA A 288 -20.65 -4.38 -0.85
N PHE A 289 -20.95 -3.75 0.29
CA PHE A 289 -21.81 -4.30 1.32
C PHE A 289 -23.26 -3.83 1.18
N HIS A 290 -24.18 -4.64 1.68
CA HIS A 290 -25.60 -4.28 1.61
C HIS A 290 -25.86 -2.99 2.40
N ASN A 291 -26.52 -2.01 1.78
CA ASN A 291 -26.73 -0.64 2.29
C ASN A 291 -25.44 0.17 2.59
N GLY A 292 -24.24 -0.37 2.37
CA GLY A 292 -23.00 0.25 2.83
C GLY A 292 -22.79 0.18 4.36
N GLU A 293 -23.55 -0.65 5.07
CA GLU A 293 -23.54 -0.76 6.54
C GLU A 293 -22.58 -1.88 7.03
N GLY A 294 -21.53 -2.17 6.27
CA GLY A 294 -20.57 -3.25 6.59
C GLY A 294 -21.14 -4.66 6.40
N CYS A 295 -20.41 -5.65 6.91
CA CYS A 295 -20.62 -7.08 6.66
C CYS A 295 -21.75 -7.73 7.47
N GLN A 296 -22.96 -7.15 7.49
CA GLN A 296 -24.07 -7.69 8.26
C GLN A 296 -24.72 -8.92 7.60
N ILE A 297 -24.81 -10.04 8.33
CA ILE A 297 -25.58 -11.22 7.91
C ILE A 297 -27.05 -11.03 8.31
N LYS A 298 -27.88 -10.54 7.37
CA LYS A 298 -29.33 -10.33 7.62
C LYS A 298 -30.14 -11.62 7.74
N TYR A 299 -29.64 -12.74 7.19
CA TYR A 299 -30.36 -14.02 7.13
C TYR A 299 -29.69 -15.04 8.05
N GLY A 300 -30.33 -15.35 9.19
CA GLY A 300 -29.77 -16.27 10.18
C GLY A 300 -30.10 -15.94 11.65
N LEU A 301 -30.96 -14.95 11.92
CA LEU A 301 -31.28 -14.46 13.27
C LEU A 301 -31.76 -15.55 14.27
N ARG A 302 -32.13 -16.74 13.81
CA ARG A 302 -32.54 -17.88 14.65
C ARG A 302 -31.40 -18.87 14.96
N ASP A 303 -30.30 -18.82 14.22
CA ASP A 303 -29.11 -19.64 14.45
C ASP A 303 -28.06 -18.82 15.22
N LYS A 304 -27.77 -19.23 16.46
CA LYS A 304 -26.75 -18.58 17.30
C LYS A 304 -25.34 -18.67 16.69
N ALA A 305 -25.04 -19.71 15.91
CA ALA A 305 -23.75 -19.83 15.23
C ALA A 305 -23.62 -18.81 14.09
N ALA A 306 -24.70 -18.59 13.32
CA ALA A 306 -24.72 -17.57 12.27
C ALA A 306 -24.60 -16.14 12.80
N LYS A 307 -25.00 -15.88 14.06
CA LYS A 307 -24.85 -14.57 14.70
C LYS A 307 -23.41 -14.19 15.04
N ARG A 308 -22.50 -15.16 15.13
CA ARG A 308 -21.09 -14.94 15.51
C ARG A 308 -20.15 -14.99 14.31
N ARG A 309 -20.67 -14.69 13.11
CA ARG A 309 -19.88 -14.72 11.88
C ARG A 309 -19.99 -13.39 11.16
N VAL A 310 -18.87 -12.95 10.62
CA VAL A 310 -18.76 -11.83 9.68
C VAL A 310 -18.14 -12.33 8.39
N TYR A 311 -18.23 -11.55 7.31
CA TYR A 311 -17.68 -11.98 6.03
C TYR A 311 -17.03 -10.86 5.21
N THR A 312 -16.05 -11.24 4.40
CA THR A 312 -15.52 -10.45 3.28
C THR A 312 -15.47 -11.30 2.00
N PHE A 313 -15.18 -10.70 0.85
CA PHE A 313 -15.40 -11.35 -0.44
C PHE A 313 -14.28 -12.29 -0.89
N VAL A 314 -13.05 -12.09 -0.42
CA VAL A 314 -11.88 -12.87 -0.83
C VAL A 314 -10.97 -13.08 0.38
N ASP A 315 -10.45 -14.30 0.52
CA ASP A 315 -9.34 -14.59 1.43
C ASP A 315 -8.01 -14.48 0.67
N PRO A 316 -7.23 -13.40 0.86
CA PRO A 316 -5.99 -13.19 0.10
C PRO A 316 -4.92 -14.23 0.42
N ARG A 317 -4.98 -14.87 1.60
CA ARG A 317 -4.01 -15.88 2.05
C ARG A 317 -4.07 -17.15 1.21
N LYS A 318 -5.18 -17.37 0.49
CA LYS A 318 -5.36 -18.49 -0.44
C LYS A 318 -4.62 -18.30 -1.76
N TYR A 319 -3.99 -17.14 -1.98
CA TYR A 319 -3.09 -16.98 -3.11
C TYR A 319 -1.86 -17.87 -2.91
N ASP A 320 -1.68 -18.83 -3.81
CA ASP A 320 -0.52 -19.72 -3.77
C ASP A 320 0.70 -19.00 -4.35
N TRP A 321 1.41 -18.28 -3.48
CA TRP A 321 2.62 -17.52 -3.79
C TRP A 321 3.86 -18.38 -4.02
N ARG A 322 3.79 -19.68 -3.77
CA ARG A 322 4.90 -20.62 -4.02
C ARG A 322 4.88 -21.14 -5.46
N GLN A 323 3.75 -21.02 -6.16
CA GLN A 323 3.73 -21.18 -7.61
C GLN A 323 4.59 -20.10 -8.24
N GLY A 324 5.62 -20.50 -8.98
CA GLY A 324 6.53 -19.58 -9.66
C GLY A 324 5.84 -18.68 -10.69
N PRO A 325 6.58 -17.70 -11.23
CA PRO A 325 6.04 -16.74 -12.20
C PRO A 325 5.41 -17.44 -13.39
N VAL A 326 4.36 -16.83 -13.94
CA VAL A 326 3.97 -17.13 -15.30
C VAL A 326 5.14 -16.69 -16.19
N SER A 327 5.66 -17.58 -17.03
CA SER A 327 6.72 -17.25 -17.99
C SER A 327 6.31 -16.03 -18.82
N ALA A 328 7.23 -15.05 -19.00
CA ALA A 328 6.99 -13.84 -19.78
C ALA A 328 6.58 -14.13 -21.23
N ASP A 329 7.00 -15.27 -21.78
CA ASP A 329 6.65 -15.73 -23.14
C ASP A 329 5.34 -16.52 -23.19
N SER A 330 4.73 -16.80 -22.04
CA SER A 330 3.48 -17.53 -21.94
C SER A 330 2.29 -16.57 -21.92
N PRO A 331 1.32 -16.71 -22.84
CA PRO A 331 0.08 -15.93 -22.81
C PRO A 331 -0.82 -16.31 -21.62
N VAL A 332 -0.40 -17.25 -20.76
CA VAL A 332 -1.23 -17.89 -19.74
C VAL A 332 -1.23 -17.09 -18.45
N ARG A 333 -2.12 -16.10 -18.35
CA ARG A 333 -2.37 -15.37 -17.10
C ARG A 333 -2.89 -16.30 -16.00
N ARG A 334 -2.57 -16.00 -14.74
CA ARG A 334 -3.12 -16.75 -13.61
C ARG A 334 -4.64 -16.65 -13.59
N LYS A 335 -5.35 -17.77 -13.52
CA LYS A 335 -6.82 -17.76 -13.64
C LYS A 335 -7.47 -17.17 -12.38
N LEU A 336 -8.16 -16.03 -12.53
CA LEU A 336 -8.98 -15.44 -11.47
C LEU A 336 -10.42 -15.95 -11.54
N ARG A 337 -11.05 -16.15 -10.39
CA ARG A 337 -12.46 -16.55 -10.31
C ARG A 337 -13.35 -15.33 -10.45
N LEU A 338 -14.40 -15.46 -11.26
CA LEU A 338 -15.44 -14.42 -11.37
C LEU A 338 -16.22 -14.27 -10.06
N LYS A 339 -16.40 -15.38 -9.33
CA LYS A 339 -17.05 -15.45 -8.02
C LYS A 339 -16.12 -16.21 -7.06
N PRO A 340 -15.13 -15.53 -6.47
CA PRO A 340 -14.29 -16.15 -5.43
C PRO A 340 -15.16 -16.60 -4.25
N PRO A 341 -14.72 -17.64 -3.51
CA PRO A 341 -15.41 -18.06 -2.30
C PRO A 341 -15.35 -16.92 -1.26
N VAL A 342 -16.49 -16.62 -0.66
CA VAL A 342 -16.61 -15.69 0.46
C VAL A 342 -15.76 -16.19 1.62
N TRP A 343 -15.05 -15.27 2.27
CA TRP A 343 -14.31 -15.54 3.49
C TRP A 343 -15.19 -15.20 4.69
N PHE A 344 -15.57 -16.24 5.44
CA PHE A 344 -16.23 -16.08 6.74
C PHE A 344 -15.19 -16.11 7.85
N TYR A 345 -15.35 -15.21 8.81
CA TYR A 345 -14.56 -15.19 10.03
C TYR A 345 -15.45 -15.51 11.23
N GLU A 346 -15.03 -16.48 12.04
CA GLU A 346 -15.72 -16.90 13.25
C GLU A 346 -15.31 -16.01 14.42
N CYS A 347 -16.25 -15.24 14.97
CA CYS A 347 -16.00 -14.39 16.13
C CYS A 347 -16.09 -15.21 17.42
N SER A 348 -15.21 -14.89 18.37
CA SER A 348 -15.23 -15.49 19.71
C SER A 348 -16.36 -14.97 20.60
N SER A 349 -16.87 -13.76 20.31
CA SER A 349 -17.93 -13.11 21.07
C SER A 349 -18.86 -12.25 20.21
N ASP A 350 -20.08 -12.02 20.69
CA ASP A 350 -21.05 -11.13 20.05
C ASP A 350 -20.54 -9.67 19.99
N GLU A 351 -19.71 -9.26 20.97
CA GLU A 351 -19.05 -7.96 20.98
C GLU A 351 -18.02 -7.85 19.83
N GLN A 352 -17.22 -8.89 19.60
CA GLN A 352 -16.28 -8.91 18.48
C GLN A 352 -17.04 -8.89 17.15
N THR A 353 -18.16 -9.61 17.04
CA THR A 353 -19.02 -9.55 15.85
C THR A 353 -19.57 -8.14 15.63
N ALA A 354 -20.05 -7.47 16.68
CA ALA A 354 -20.55 -6.10 16.58
C ALA A 354 -19.45 -5.11 16.17
N LYS A 355 -18.23 -5.25 16.73
CA LYS A 355 -17.07 -4.43 16.35
C LYS A 355 -16.66 -4.64 14.89
N LEU A 356 -16.59 -5.89 14.42
CA LEU A 356 -16.21 -6.18 13.03
C LEU A 356 -17.31 -5.84 12.01
N SER A 357 -18.57 -5.80 12.45
CA SER A 357 -19.68 -5.37 11.59
C SER A 357 -19.73 -3.86 11.41
N ASP A 358 -19.03 -3.11 12.27
CA ASP A 358 -18.98 -1.65 12.26
C ASP A 358 -17.70 -1.18 11.57
N PRO A 359 -17.79 -0.61 10.36
CA PRO A 359 -16.61 -0.25 9.60
C PRO A 359 -15.75 0.83 10.27
N GLN A 360 -16.34 1.67 11.12
CA GLN A 360 -15.62 2.73 11.84
C GLN A 360 -14.71 2.20 12.97
N LYS A 361 -14.77 0.90 13.28
CA LYS A 361 -14.04 0.27 14.39
C LYS A 361 -12.93 -0.69 13.94
N LEU A 362 -12.54 -0.63 12.67
CA LEU A 362 -11.56 -1.54 12.07
C LEU A 362 -10.10 -1.12 12.26
N ASN A 363 -9.80 -0.33 13.30
CA ASN A 363 -8.43 0.12 13.55
C ASN A 363 -7.45 -1.07 13.73
N PRO A 364 -6.20 -0.90 13.27
CA PRO A 364 -5.16 -1.90 13.47
C PRO A 364 -4.97 -2.19 14.95
N ALA A 365 -4.97 -3.48 15.31
CA ALA A 365 -4.83 -3.91 16.70
C ALA A 365 -3.46 -4.53 17.02
N ILE A 366 -2.61 -4.69 16.00
CA ILE A 366 -1.32 -5.38 16.12
C ILE A 366 -0.18 -4.38 15.97
N SER A 367 0.71 -4.39 16.95
CA SER A 367 2.06 -3.83 16.82
C SER A 367 3.04 -4.95 16.50
N TRP A 368 4.21 -4.65 15.94
CA TRP A 368 5.14 -5.69 15.50
C TRP A 368 6.49 -5.57 16.21
N GLY A 369 7.07 -6.73 16.50
CA GLY A 369 8.43 -6.85 17.04
C GLY A 369 9.31 -7.70 16.15
N TYR A 370 10.60 -7.62 16.39
CA TYR A 370 11.62 -8.42 15.71
C TYR A 370 12.53 -9.06 16.75
N LYS A 371 12.79 -10.36 16.62
CA LYS A 371 13.68 -11.10 17.51
C LYS A 371 14.25 -12.31 16.77
N GLU A 372 15.55 -12.55 16.90
CA GLU A 372 16.22 -13.77 16.40
C GLU A 372 15.97 -14.04 14.90
N GLY A 373 15.84 -13.00 14.07
CA GLY A 373 15.58 -13.15 12.63
C GLY A 373 14.10 -13.21 12.24
N PHE A 374 13.18 -13.15 13.20
CA PHE A 374 11.75 -13.34 12.96
C PHE A 374 10.91 -12.15 13.43
N ILE A 375 9.83 -11.89 12.68
CA ILE A 375 8.85 -10.84 12.95
C ILE A 375 7.68 -11.45 13.74
N PHE A 376 7.31 -10.84 14.86
CA PHE A 376 6.26 -11.32 15.76
C PHE A 376 5.17 -10.26 15.95
N PRO A 377 3.88 -10.65 15.96
CA PRO A 377 2.82 -9.76 16.38
C PRO A 377 2.92 -9.55 17.90
N ARG A 378 2.70 -8.32 18.33
CA ARG A 378 2.57 -7.91 19.73
C ARG A 378 1.17 -7.35 19.89
N VAL A 379 0.43 -7.86 20.87
CA VAL A 379 -0.86 -7.28 21.26
C VAL A 379 -0.58 -5.88 21.80
N GLY A 380 -0.92 -4.86 21.02
CA GLY A 380 -0.75 -3.47 21.41
C GLY A 380 -1.87 -3.05 22.37
N ILE A 381 -1.51 -2.33 23.43
CA ILE A 381 -2.45 -1.44 24.13
C ILE A 381 -2.85 -0.39 23.09
N ASN A 382 -4.10 -0.39 22.63
CA ASN A 382 -4.64 0.66 21.75
C ASN A 382 -4.28 2.04 22.32
N MET A 383 -3.45 2.83 21.62
CA MET A 383 -3.24 4.23 22.01
C MET A 383 -4.43 5.11 21.64
N TRP A 384 -5.27 4.69 20.70
CA TRP A 384 -6.52 5.38 20.37
C TRP A 384 -7.60 5.26 21.47
N ASP A 385 -7.42 4.36 22.44
CA ASP A 385 -8.29 4.23 23.62
C ASP A 385 -7.86 5.14 24.80
N LYS A 386 -6.79 5.94 24.66
CA LYS A 386 -6.40 6.97 25.63
C LYS A 386 -6.80 8.38 25.18
N SER A 387 -8.10 8.67 25.34
CA SER A 387 -8.73 10.00 25.52
C SER A 387 -8.64 11.06 24.39
N PRO A 388 -9.66 11.95 24.31
CA PRO A 388 -9.67 13.08 23.38
C PRO A 388 -8.64 14.10 23.85
N LEU A 389 -7.52 14.20 23.15
CA LEU A 389 -6.68 15.39 23.23
C LEU A 389 -7.47 16.51 22.56
N THR A 390 -8.19 17.27 23.39
CA THR A 390 -8.50 18.67 23.10
C THR A 390 -7.21 19.34 22.63
N LEU A 391 -7.12 19.61 21.33
CA LEU A 391 -6.17 20.54 20.75
C LEU A 391 -6.47 21.91 21.35
N ALA A 392 -5.83 22.22 22.48
CA ALA A 392 -5.68 23.59 22.91
C ALA A 392 -4.80 24.29 21.87
N HIS A 393 -5.40 25.24 21.15
CA HIS A 393 -4.67 26.18 20.31
C HIS A 393 -3.53 26.81 21.12
N PRO A 394 -2.27 26.81 20.64
CA PRO A 394 -1.27 27.71 21.20
C PRO A 394 -1.71 29.16 20.92
N PRO A 395 -1.52 30.09 21.88
CA PRO A 395 -1.94 31.47 21.71
C PRO A 395 -1.14 32.10 20.57
N SER A 396 -1.88 32.75 19.67
CA SER A 396 -1.38 33.71 18.71
C SER A 396 -0.41 34.68 19.36
N TYR A 397 0.84 34.69 18.92
CA TYR A 397 1.74 35.82 19.14
C TYR A 397 1.66 36.71 17.90
N MET A 398 1.36 37.99 18.16
CA MET A 398 1.45 39.12 17.24
C MET A 398 2.87 39.33 16.72
#